data_AF-X1GS62-F1
#
_entry.id   AF-X1GS62-F1
#
_cell.length_a   1.000
_cell.length_b   1.000
_cell.length_c   1.000
_cell.angle_alpha   90.00
_cell.angle_beta   90.00
_cell.angle_gamma   90.00
#
_symmetry.space_group_name_H-M   'P 1'
#
loop_
_entity.id
_entity.type
_entity.pdbx_description
1 polymer ?
#
loop_
_entity_poly.entity_id
_entity_poly.type
_entity_poly.pdbx_seq_one_letter_code
_entity_poly.pdbx_strand_id
1 'polypeptide(L)'
;MFECARTLWVMARAYLHLSEKFEEEEDWEDSIIAMVECSKIFKTGAYFSAASINQHDIGLTLSSENLELNSEEARILAQSIAALKEENSNNIYYSSKLYAGLSALSKRLFYLKKHEEKKKQQLRAQFHFDMGKACQLKAKASLESSITNINKDKVRKLQQKANFYFLKSEEIWNEMISSVSDLSSEERNNVELNLSVVKDIIKEFTLEPLTYDDIKRIQDPEPIIIIPENLAPFVPKSTIYLTKFVPKDLNIKRFKSFQKKKIEQKIPYSKRERLMD
;
A
#
# COMPACT_ATOMS: atom_id res chain seq x y z
N MET A 1 11.96 27.14 9.50
CA MET A 1 11.96 25.67 9.29
C MET A 1 10.73 25.04 9.93
N PHE A 2 10.54 25.13 11.25
CA PHE A 2 9.34 24.60 11.89
C PHE A 2 8.02 25.13 11.31
N GLU A 3 7.88 26.45 11.16
CA GLU A 3 6.68 27.04 10.56
C GLU A 3 6.44 26.58 9.11
N CYS A 4 7.51 26.24 8.39
CA CYS A 4 7.40 25.63 7.07
C CYS A 4 6.84 24.21 7.19
N ALA A 5 7.34 23.40 8.12
CA ALA A 5 6.81 22.06 8.39
C ALA A 5 5.33 22.10 8.83
N ARG A 6 4.96 23.08 9.67
CA ARG A 6 3.57 23.31 10.10
C ARG A 6 2.67 23.70 8.94
N THR A 7 3.09 24.66 8.12
CA THR A 7 2.35 25.08 6.92
C THR A 7 2.14 23.91 5.95
N LEU A 8 3.19 23.12 5.71
CA LEU A 8 3.11 21.93 4.85
C LEU A 8 2.20 20.85 5.45
N TRP A 9 2.24 20.63 6.76
CA TRP A 9 1.31 19.71 7.43
C TRP A 9 -0.15 20.14 7.25
N VAL A 10 -0.47 21.42 7.41
CA VAL A 10 -1.83 21.95 7.14
C VAL A 10 -2.21 21.77 5.66
N MET A 11 -1.29 22.09 4.75
CA MET A 11 -1.51 21.95 3.30
C MET A 11 -1.77 20.50 2.90
N ALA A 12 -1.00 19.54 3.42
CA ALA A 12 -1.22 18.12 3.17
C ALA A 12 -2.62 17.67 3.63
N ARG A 13 -3.08 18.14 4.79
CA ARG A 13 -4.44 17.87 5.27
C ARG A 13 -5.52 18.49 4.39
N ALA A 14 -5.26 19.66 3.80
CA ALA A 14 -6.18 20.23 2.81
C ALA A 14 -6.28 19.34 1.55
N TYR A 15 -5.17 18.77 1.07
CA TYR A 15 -5.20 17.81 -0.03
C TYR A 15 -5.92 16.50 0.32
N LEU A 16 -5.80 16.03 1.56
CA LEU A 16 -6.59 14.88 2.02
C LEU A 16 -8.10 15.16 1.89
N HIS A 17 -8.57 16.31 2.37
CA HIS A 17 -9.98 16.69 2.24
C HIS A 17 -10.43 16.92 0.79
N LEU A 18 -9.54 17.42 -0.07
CA LEU A 18 -9.83 17.50 -1.51
C LEU A 18 -9.98 16.10 -2.12
N SER A 19 -9.13 15.15 -1.76
CA SER A 19 -9.24 13.77 -2.22
C SER A 19 -10.54 13.12 -1.81
N GLU A 20 -10.95 13.28 -0.55
CA GLU A 20 -12.23 12.76 -0.03
C GLU A 20 -13.39 13.31 -0.87
N LYS A 21 -13.39 14.62 -1.13
CA LYS A 21 -14.41 15.26 -1.96
C LYS A 21 -14.41 14.74 -3.40
N PHE A 22 -13.25 14.61 -4.05
CA PHE A 22 -13.17 14.08 -5.40
C PHE A 22 -13.60 12.61 -5.48
N GLU A 23 -13.31 11.81 -4.45
CA GLU A 23 -13.77 10.43 -4.37
C GLU A 23 -15.31 10.35 -4.25
N GLU A 24 -15.94 11.21 -3.44
CA GLU A 24 -17.41 11.32 -3.35
C GLU A 24 -18.06 11.75 -4.68
N GLU A 25 -17.37 12.58 -5.46
CA GLU A 25 -17.80 13.05 -6.80
C GLU A 25 -17.45 12.06 -7.93
N GLU A 26 -16.88 10.89 -7.61
CA GLU A 26 -16.36 9.88 -8.55
C GLU A 26 -15.25 10.41 -9.51
N ASP A 27 -14.60 11.51 -9.17
CA ASP A 27 -13.41 12.02 -9.86
C ASP A 27 -12.14 11.30 -9.35
N TRP A 28 -12.01 10.06 -9.79
CA TRP A 28 -10.94 9.17 -9.34
C TRP A 28 -9.54 9.70 -9.65
N GLU A 29 -9.34 10.40 -10.77
CA GLU A 29 -8.02 10.87 -11.19
C GLU A 29 -7.53 12.01 -10.31
N ASP A 30 -8.38 13.01 -10.08
CA ASP A 30 -8.06 14.13 -9.21
C ASP A 30 -7.94 13.68 -7.75
N SER A 31 -8.72 12.69 -7.32
CA SER A 31 -8.57 12.07 -5.99
C SER A 31 -7.19 11.41 -5.81
N ILE A 32 -6.75 10.60 -6.79
CA ILE A 32 -5.42 9.97 -6.75
C ILE A 32 -4.32 11.04 -6.76
N ILE A 33 -4.42 12.05 -7.63
CA ILE A 33 -3.43 13.14 -7.71
C ILE A 33 -3.35 13.90 -6.40
N ALA A 34 -4.49 14.23 -5.79
CA ALA A 34 -4.55 14.91 -4.50
C ALA A 34 -3.80 14.12 -3.41
N MET A 35 -3.96 12.80 -3.36
CA MET A 35 -3.24 11.97 -2.37
C MET A 35 -1.76 11.80 -2.68
N VAL A 36 -1.36 11.79 -3.96
CA VAL A 36 0.05 11.85 -4.35
C VAL A 36 0.69 13.14 -3.87
N GLU A 37 0.04 14.28 -4.07
CA GLU A 37 0.53 15.58 -3.59
C GLU A 37 0.54 15.65 -2.06
N CYS A 38 -0.51 15.15 -1.40
CA CYS A 38 -0.56 15.00 0.06
C CYS A 38 0.68 14.25 0.59
N SER A 39 0.99 13.11 -0.02
CA SER A 39 2.16 12.29 0.33
C SER A 39 3.48 13.06 0.15
N LYS A 40 3.68 13.75 -0.98
CA LYS A 40 4.87 14.57 -1.25
C LYS A 40 5.02 15.72 -0.25
N ILE A 41 3.92 16.38 0.10
CA ILE A 41 3.91 17.51 1.01
C ILE A 41 4.24 17.04 2.43
N PHE A 42 3.69 15.93 2.90
CA PHE A 42 4.08 15.33 4.18
C PHE A 42 5.56 14.98 4.22
N LYS A 43 6.11 14.37 3.16
CA LYS A 43 7.54 14.05 3.06
C LYS A 43 8.39 15.32 3.14
N THR A 44 7.97 16.38 2.44
CA THR A 44 8.66 17.67 2.45
C THR A 44 8.59 18.30 3.85
N GLY A 45 7.44 18.25 4.51
CA GLY A 45 7.26 18.70 5.88
C GLY A 45 8.20 17.98 6.85
N ALA A 46 8.41 16.68 6.67
CA ALA A 46 9.35 15.90 7.48
C ALA A 46 10.79 16.43 7.38
N TYR A 47 11.24 16.85 6.19
CA TYR A 47 12.56 17.47 6.02
C TYR A 47 12.69 18.81 6.73
N PHE A 48 11.67 19.68 6.61
CA PHE A 48 11.66 20.94 7.33
C PHE A 48 11.61 20.76 8.84
N SER A 49 10.89 19.74 9.31
CA SER A 49 10.86 19.35 10.71
C SER A 49 12.24 18.90 11.20
N ALA A 50 12.88 17.96 10.48
CA ALA A 50 14.21 17.46 10.82
C ALA A 50 15.29 18.55 10.83
N ALA A 51 15.15 19.58 9.99
CA ALA A 51 16.07 20.71 9.91
C ALA A 51 15.82 21.80 10.98
N SER A 52 14.87 21.61 11.90
CA SER A 52 14.58 22.57 12.96
C SER A 52 15.49 22.30 14.17
N ILE A 53 16.64 22.99 14.23
CA ILE A 53 17.76 22.67 15.14
C ILE A 53 17.59 23.25 16.57
N ASN A 54 16.68 24.21 16.78
CA ASN A 54 16.51 24.92 18.06
C ASN A 54 15.04 24.99 18.49
N GLN A 55 14.38 23.85 18.66
CA GLN A 55 13.05 23.79 19.24
C GLN A 55 13.06 22.96 20.52
N HIS A 56 12.66 23.61 21.62
CA HIS A 56 12.56 22.95 22.92
C HIS A 56 11.37 21.98 22.95
N ASP A 57 10.28 22.28 22.25
CA ASP A 57 9.08 21.44 22.19
C ASP A 57 8.63 21.24 20.73
N ILE A 58 9.12 20.17 20.09
CA ILE A 58 8.50 19.67 18.85
C ILE A 58 7.34 18.77 19.27
N GLY A 59 6.11 19.24 19.08
CA GLY A 59 4.92 18.40 19.29
C GLY A 59 4.98 17.13 18.43
N LEU A 60 4.49 16.01 18.96
CA LEU A 60 4.55 14.69 18.31
C LEU A 60 4.09 14.72 16.85
N THR A 61 3.01 15.45 16.55
CA THR A 61 2.44 15.59 15.21
C THR A 61 3.42 16.11 14.17
N LEU A 62 4.27 17.06 14.56
CA LEU A 62 5.24 17.69 13.65
C LEU A 62 6.61 17.04 13.73
N SER A 63 6.78 15.93 14.45
CA SER A 63 8.03 15.16 14.40
C SER A 63 8.28 14.64 12.99
N SER A 64 9.55 14.63 12.57
CA SER A 64 9.93 14.17 11.24
C SER A 64 9.46 12.73 10.99
N GLU A 65 9.55 11.86 12.01
CA GLU A 65 9.08 10.47 11.94
C GLU A 65 7.58 10.39 11.64
N ASN A 66 6.74 11.13 12.36
CA ASN A 66 5.29 11.08 12.13
C ASN A 66 4.90 11.67 10.78
N LEU A 67 5.57 12.73 10.33
CA LEU A 67 5.35 13.28 8.98
C LEU A 67 5.79 12.30 7.88
N GLU A 68 6.86 11.53 8.09
CA GLU A 68 7.24 10.46 7.16
C GLU A 68 6.21 9.32 7.14
N LEU A 69 5.65 8.95 8.29
CA LEU A 69 4.58 7.94 8.35
C LEU A 69 3.32 8.41 7.63
N ASN A 70 2.90 9.66 7.86
CA ASN A 70 1.75 10.24 7.16
C ASN A 70 1.97 10.26 5.64
N SER A 71 3.21 10.46 5.19
CA SER A 71 3.56 10.36 3.77
C SER A 71 3.32 8.96 3.20
N GLU A 72 3.72 7.91 3.93
CA GLU A 72 3.51 6.51 3.51
C GLU A 72 2.03 6.12 3.60
N GLU A 73 1.29 6.61 4.59
CA GLU A 73 -0.16 6.43 4.70
C GLU A 73 -0.91 7.07 3.54
N ALA A 74 -0.58 8.33 3.20
CA ALA A 74 -1.15 9.01 2.04
C ALA A 74 -0.86 8.26 0.72
N ARG A 75 0.31 7.62 0.62
CA ARG A 75 0.67 6.78 -0.53
C ARG A 75 -0.13 5.48 -0.60
N ILE A 76 -0.41 4.85 0.55
CA ILE A 76 -1.31 3.69 0.63
C ILE A 76 -2.71 4.08 0.16
N LEU A 77 -3.23 5.22 0.63
CA LEU A 77 -4.54 5.74 0.23
C LEU A 77 -4.60 6.05 -1.28
N ALA A 78 -3.60 6.74 -1.84
CA ALA A 78 -3.52 6.95 -3.28
C ALA A 78 -3.55 5.63 -4.08
N GLN A 79 -2.84 4.61 -3.59
CA GLN A 79 -2.81 3.29 -4.21
C GLN A 79 -4.16 2.55 -4.06
N SER A 80 -4.88 2.70 -2.94
CA SER A 80 -6.18 2.08 -2.75
C SER A 80 -7.25 2.67 -3.65
N ILE A 81 -7.28 4.01 -3.80
CA ILE A 81 -8.19 4.70 -4.72
C ILE A 81 -7.94 4.24 -6.16
N ALA A 82 -6.67 4.12 -6.55
CA ALA A 82 -6.31 3.59 -7.86
C ALA A 82 -6.73 2.13 -8.08
N ALA A 83 -6.55 1.27 -7.06
CA ALA A 83 -6.99 -0.12 -7.15
C ALA A 83 -8.51 -0.24 -7.32
N LEU A 84 -9.26 0.60 -6.60
CA LEU A 84 -10.72 0.68 -6.65
C LEU A 84 -11.22 1.20 -8.01
N LYS A 85 -10.63 2.29 -8.52
CA LYS A 85 -10.94 2.81 -9.88
C LYS A 85 -10.82 1.72 -10.94
N GLU A 86 -9.74 0.95 -10.91
CA GLU A 86 -9.47 -0.10 -11.88
C GLU A 86 -10.38 -1.32 -11.69
N GLU A 87 -10.79 -1.63 -10.46
CA GLU A 87 -11.82 -2.65 -10.19
C GLU A 87 -13.18 -2.21 -10.76
N ASN A 88 -13.60 -0.96 -10.50
CA ASN A 88 -14.85 -0.38 -11.00
C ASN A 88 -14.88 -0.26 -12.53
N SER A 89 -13.73 0.01 -13.14
CA SER A 89 -13.56 0.05 -14.60
C SER A 89 -13.47 -1.35 -15.24
N ASN A 90 -13.67 -2.42 -14.46
CA ASN A 90 -13.58 -3.82 -14.86
C ASN A 90 -12.19 -4.24 -15.40
N ASN A 91 -11.13 -3.53 -15.03
CA ASN A 91 -9.74 -3.89 -15.34
C ASN A 91 -9.18 -4.84 -14.27
N ILE A 92 -9.84 -5.99 -14.12
CA ILE A 92 -9.63 -6.95 -13.02
C ILE A 92 -8.17 -7.42 -12.94
N TYR A 93 -7.51 -7.64 -14.09
CA TYR A 93 -6.12 -8.06 -14.12
C TYR A 93 -5.19 -7.00 -13.51
N TYR A 94 -5.37 -5.74 -13.89
CA TYR A 94 -4.52 -4.66 -13.40
C TYR A 94 -4.83 -4.35 -11.93
N SER A 95 -6.12 -4.28 -11.56
CA SER A 95 -6.57 -4.14 -10.18
C SER A 95 -5.96 -5.22 -9.26
N SER A 96 -5.90 -6.49 -9.70
CA SER A 96 -5.26 -7.57 -8.93
C SER A 96 -3.79 -7.28 -8.57
N LYS A 97 -3.05 -6.61 -9.47
CA LYS A 97 -1.66 -6.23 -9.24
C LYS A 97 -1.55 -5.00 -8.34
N LEU A 98 -2.49 -4.07 -8.45
CA LEU A 98 -2.55 -2.88 -7.59
C LEU A 98 -2.86 -3.25 -6.14
N TYR A 99 -3.79 -4.19 -5.89
CA TYR A 99 -4.06 -4.73 -4.56
C TYR A 99 -2.86 -5.50 -3.97
N ALA A 100 -2.14 -6.27 -4.79
CA ALA A 100 -0.89 -6.89 -4.34
C ALA A 100 0.17 -5.83 -3.96
N GLY A 101 0.23 -4.72 -4.71
CA GLY A 101 1.02 -3.54 -4.36
C GLY A 101 0.58 -2.89 -3.06
N LEU A 102 -0.73 -2.73 -2.85
CA LEU A 102 -1.33 -2.17 -1.64
C LEU A 102 -0.98 -3.01 -0.40
N SER A 103 -1.12 -4.33 -0.48
CA SER A 103 -0.69 -5.26 0.56
C SER A 103 0.80 -5.08 0.91
N ALA A 104 1.66 -4.95 -0.10
CA ALA A 104 3.09 -4.73 0.11
C ALA A 104 3.38 -3.38 0.81
N LEU A 105 2.65 -2.32 0.46
CA LEU A 105 2.77 -1.00 1.11
C LEU A 105 2.26 -1.02 2.55
N SER A 106 1.09 -1.60 2.80
CA SER A 106 0.52 -1.77 4.15
C SER A 106 1.44 -2.60 5.06
N LYS A 107 2.00 -3.69 4.52
CA LYS A 107 3.00 -4.50 5.21
C LYS A 107 4.28 -3.73 5.49
N ARG A 108 4.75 -2.90 4.56
CA ARG A 108 5.91 -2.01 4.78
C ARG A 108 5.61 -1.06 5.94
N LEU A 109 4.48 -0.35 5.91
CA LEU A 109 4.07 0.58 6.98
C LEU A 109 4.01 -0.10 8.34
N PHE A 110 3.47 -1.33 8.40
CA PHE A 110 3.44 -2.14 9.62
C PHE A 110 4.83 -2.35 10.25
N TYR A 111 5.87 -2.55 9.45
CA TYR A 111 7.24 -2.79 9.95
C TYR A 111 8.09 -1.52 10.08
N LEU A 112 7.65 -0.36 9.57
CA LEU A 112 8.40 0.89 9.64
C LEU A 112 8.49 1.47 11.07
N LYS A 113 7.51 1.22 11.93
CA LYS A 113 7.49 1.69 13.31
C LYS A 113 6.84 0.67 14.24
N LYS A 114 7.18 0.74 15.52
CA LYS A 114 6.39 0.10 16.58
C LYS A 114 5.09 0.89 16.76
N HIS A 115 4.03 0.43 16.11
CA HIS A 115 2.69 0.98 16.24
C HIS A 115 2.05 0.59 17.58
N GLU A 116 1.10 1.41 18.03
CA GLU A 116 0.16 1.02 19.09
C GLU A 116 -0.67 -0.19 18.64
N GLU A 117 -1.18 -0.96 19.61
CA GLU A 117 -1.80 -2.25 19.31
C GLU A 117 -2.99 -2.13 18.35
N LYS A 118 -3.79 -1.05 18.47
CA LYS A 118 -4.87 -0.72 17.53
C LYS A 118 -4.41 -0.67 16.08
N LYS A 119 -3.51 0.28 15.79
CA LYS A 119 -3.00 0.54 14.44
C LYS A 119 -2.25 -0.67 13.89
N LYS A 120 -1.52 -1.36 14.77
CA LYS A 120 -0.83 -2.60 14.44
C LYS A 120 -1.80 -3.67 13.93
N GLN A 121 -2.91 -3.93 14.64
CA GLN A 121 -3.89 -4.94 14.21
C GLN A 121 -4.65 -4.50 12.96
N GLN A 122 -5.01 -3.21 12.84
CA GLN A 122 -5.63 -2.65 11.63
C GLN A 122 -4.76 -2.87 10.39
N LEU A 123 -3.48 -2.48 10.45
CA LEU A 123 -2.55 -2.66 9.33
C LEU A 123 -2.34 -4.14 9.01
N ARG A 124 -2.30 -5.00 10.04
CA ARG A 124 -2.12 -6.44 9.89
C ARG A 124 -3.29 -7.09 9.17
N ALA A 125 -4.52 -6.78 9.58
CA ALA A 125 -5.71 -7.24 8.89
C ALA A 125 -5.73 -6.71 7.45
N GLN A 126 -5.51 -5.40 7.26
CA GLN A 126 -5.59 -4.76 5.95
C GLN A 126 -4.66 -5.41 4.92
N PHE A 127 -3.38 -5.62 5.22
CA PHE A 127 -2.48 -6.20 4.21
C PHE A 127 -2.85 -7.65 3.88
N HIS A 128 -3.47 -8.39 4.80
CA HIS A 128 -4.00 -9.74 4.52
C HIS A 128 -5.22 -9.63 3.61
N PHE A 129 -6.17 -8.75 3.93
CA PHE A 129 -7.33 -8.48 3.10
C PHE A 129 -6.95 -8.10 1.66
N ASP A 130 -6.03 -7.15 1.50
CA ASP A 130 -5.57 -6.67 0.19
C ASP A 130 -4.95 -7.80 -0.63
N MET A 131 -4.18 -8.71 0.00
CA MET A 131 -3.62 -9.88 -0.69
C MET A 131 -4.70 -10.91 -1.04
N GLY A 132 -5.72 -11.07 -0.20
CA GLY A 132 -6.90 -11.87 -0.49
C GLY A 132 -7.62 -11.38 -1.75
N LYS A 133 -7.89 -10.07 -1.81
CA LYS A 133 -8.46 -9.39 -2.98
C LYS A 133 -7.60 -9.56 -4.22
N ALA A 134 -6.28 -9.35 -4.10
CA ALA A 134 -5.35 -9.57 -5.21
C ALA A 134 -5.44 -11.00 -5.77
N CYS A 135 -5.47 -12.01 -4.91
CA CYS A 135 -5.59 -13.41 -5.32
C CYS A 135 -6.95 -13.72 -5.97
N GLN A 136 -8.05 -13.20 -5.40
CA GLN A 136 -9.41 -13.34 -5.92
C GLN A 136 -9.53 -12.76 -7.33
N LEU A 137 -9.12 -11.51 -7.52
CA LEU A 137 -9.17 -10.81 -8.80
C LEU A 137 -8.25 -11.48 -9.82
N LYS A 138 -7.05 -11.95 -9.40
CA LYS A 138 -6.15 -12.67 -10.29
C LYS A 138 -6.76 -13.98 -10.79
N ALA A 139 -7.47 -14.72 -9.92
CA ALA A 139 -8.18 -15.93 -10.29
C ALA A 139 -9.30 -15.62 -11.30
N LYS A 140 -10.10 -14.58 -11.04
CA LYS A 140 -11.18 -14.11 -11.93
C LYS A 140 -10.64 -13.70 -13.30
N ALA A 141 -9.60 -12.86 -13.36
CA ALA A 141 -8.96 -12.48 -14.62
C ALA A 141 -8.36 -13.69 -15.38
N SER A 142 -7.91 -14.72 -14.66
CA SER A 142 -7.39 -15.95 -15.29
C SER A 142 -8.50 -16.83 -15.88
N LEU A 143 -9.73 -16.73 -15.38
CA LEU A 143 -10.91 -17.40 -15.95
C LEU A 143 -11.44 -16.65 -17.18
N GLU A 144 -11.39 -15.32 -17.16
CA GLU A 144 -11.90 -14.46 -18.24
C GLU A 144 -10.94 -14.32 -19.43
N SER A 145 -9.66 -14.70 -19.24
CA SER A 145 -8.66 -14.66 -20.29
C SER A 145 -8.97 -15.63 -21.43
N SER A 146 -9.37 -15.09 -22.59
CA SER A 146 -9.66 -15.84 -23.83
C SER A 146 -8.42 -16.32 -24.60
N ILE A 147 -7.22 -15.91 -24.17
CA ILE A 147 -5.98 -16.04 -24.96
C ILE A 147 -5.30 -17.41 -24.78
N THR A 148 -5.50 -18.09 -23.65
CA THR A 148 -4.85 -19.38 -23.36
C THR A 148 -5.81 -20.38 -22.72
N ASN A 149 -5.52 -21.68 -22.87
CA ASN A 149 -6.26 -22.72 -22.17
C ASN A 149 -6.23 -22.46 -20.65
N ILE A 150 -7.43 -22.31 -20.07
CA ILE A 150 -7.61 -22.01 -18.66
C ILE A 150 -6.99 -23.11 -17.81
N ASN A 151 -5.93 -22.77 -17.06
CA ASN A 151 -5.36 -23.66 -16.06
C ASN A 151 -6.23 -23.67 -14.80
N LYS A 152 -7.25 -24.56 -14.78
CA LYS A 152 -8.23 -24.67 -13.69
C LYS A 152 -7.57 -24.96 -12.33
N ASP A 153 -6.47 -25.71 -12.29
CA ASP A 153 -5.74 -25.99 -11.05
C ASP A 153 -5.09 -24.73 -10.47
N LYS A 154 -4.46 -23.92 -11.32
CA LYS A 154 -3.89 -22.63 -10.90
C LYS A 154 -4.97 -21.67 -10.38
N VAL A 155 -6.12 -21.60 -11.05
CA VAL A 155 -7.26 -20.79 -10.62
C VAL A 155 -7.76 -21.24 -9.25
N ARG A 156 -7.98 -22.56 -9.08
CA ARG A 156 -8.42 -23.14 -7.81
C ARG A 156 -7.45 -22.81 -6.67
N LYS A 157 -6.14 -22.96 -6.90
CA LYS A 157 -5.10 -22.62 -5.92
C LYS A 157 -5.12 -21.14 -5.54
N LEU A 158 -5.31 -20.23 -6.50
CA LEU A 158 -5.45 -18.80 -6.22
C LEU A 158 -6.70 -18.49 -5.40
N GLN A 159 -7.84 -19.14 -5.69
CA GLN A 159 -9.07 -18.98 -4.91
C GLN A 159 -8.91 -19.50 -3.47
N GLN A 160 -8.30 -20.68 -3.29
CA GLN A 160 -8.00 -21.20 -1.95
C GLN A 160 -7.07 -20.28 -1.17
N LYS A 161 -6.09 -19.68 -1.86
CA LYS A 161 -5.18 -18.71 -1.26
C LYS A 161 -5.87 -17.39 -0.90
N ALA A 162 -6.80 -16.92 -1.73
CA ALA A 162 -7.64 -15.77 -1.40
C ALA A 162 -8.44 -16.06 -0.11
N ASN A 163 -9.10 -17.22 -0.04
CA ASN A 163 -9.88 -17.63 1.13
C ASN A 163 -9.02 -17.68 2.41
N PHE A 164 -7.81 -18.24 2.34
CA PHE A 164 -6.87 -18.23 3.47
C PHE A 164 -6.58 -16.82 3.99
N TYR A 165 -6.34 -15.86 3.09
CA TYR A 165 -6.05 -14.48 3.50
C TYR A 165 -7.26 -13.75 4.06
N PHE A 166 -8.46 -13.99 3.51
CA PHE A 166 -9.69 -13.42 4.06
C PHE A 166 -9.98 -13.96 5.46
N LEU A 167 -9.86 -15.27 5.67
CA LEU A 167 -9.99 -15.89 7.00
C LEU A 167 -8.98 -15.30 8.01
N LYS A 168 -7.73 -15.06 7.58
CA LYS A 168 -6.73 -14.40 8.43
C LYS A 168 -7.12 -12.97 8.79
N SER A 169 -7.68 -12.23 7.85
CA SER A 169 -8.15 -10.86 8.11
C SER A 169 -9.34 -10.85 9.05
N GLU A 170 -10.30 -11.76 8.86
CA GLU A 170 -11.45 -11.95 9.73
C GLU A 170 -11.03 -12.29 11.17
N GLU A 171 -10.11 -13.25 11.34
CA GLU A 171 -9.54 -13.64 12.63
C GLU A 171 -8.99 -12.42 13.37
N ILE A 172 -8.17 -11.60 12.70
CA ILE A 172 -7.54 -10.42 13.30
C ILE A 172 -8.57 -9.35 13.68
N TRP A 173 -9.57 -9.07 12.84
CA TRP A 173 -10.60 -8.08 13.19
C TRP A 173 -11.52 -8.57 14.32
N ASN A 174 -11.83 -9.87 14.40
CA ASN A 174 -12.56 -10.43 15.54
C ASN A 174 -11.72 -10.34 16.84
N GLU A 175 -10.42 -10.64 16.76
CA GLU A 175 -9.49 -10.43 17.87
C GLU A 175 -9.45 -8.95 18.28
N MET A 176 -9.49 -8.01 17.32
CA MET A 176 -9.47 -6.59 17.60
C MET A 176 -10.69 -6.15 18.43
N ILE A 177 -11.90 -6.62 18.10
CA ILE A 177 -13.12 -6.30 18.87
C ILE A 177 -13.06 -6.84 20.30
N SER A 178 -12.48 -8.04 20.48
CA SER A 178 -12.48 -8.75 21.77
C SER A 178 -11.31 -8.37 22.67
N SER A 179 -10.14 -8.05 22.12
CA SER A 179 -8.90 -7.84 22.88
C SER A 179 -8.50 -6.38 23.06
N VAL A 180 -8.96 -5.46 22.18
CA VAL A 180 -8.61 -4.05 22.26
C VAL A 180 -9.68 -3.31 23.05
N SER A 181 -9.37 -2.99 24.30
CA SER A 181 -10.32 -2.42 25.27
C SER A 181 -10.65 -0.94 25.03
N ASP A 182 -9.84 -0.23 24.27
CA ASP A 182 -9.90 1.23 24.11
C ASP A 182 -10.44 1.69 22.74
N LEU A 183 -11.16 0.83 22.01
CA LEU A 183 -11.85 1.23 20.78
C LEU A 183 -13.01 2.19 21.08
N SER A 184 -13.04 3.32 20.38
CA SER A 184 -14.20 4.21 20.34
C SER A 184 -15.40 3.52 19.65
N SER A 185 -16.60 4.08 19.86
CA SER A 185 -17.81 3.57 19.21
C SER A 185 -17.72 3.59 17.69
N GLU A 186 -17.14 4.64 17.12
CA GLU A 186 -16.92 4.78 15.68
C GLU A 186 -15.91 3.75 15.16
N GLU A 187 -14.77 3.58 15.84
CA GLU A 187 -13.77 2.58 15.45
C GLU A 187 -14.32 1.15 15.52
N ARG A 188 -15.12 0.83 16.55
CA ARG A 188 -15.77 -0.47 16.65
C ARG A 188 -16.74 -0.70 15.50
N ASN A 189 -17.58 0.29 15.17
CA ASN A 189 -18.48 0.21 14.02
C ASN A 189 -17.72 -0.03 12.71
N ASN A 190 -16.58 0.65 12.51
CA ASN A 190 -15.74 0.46 11.32
C ASN A 190 -15.16 -0.96 11.24
N VAL A 191 -14.72 -1.54 12.36
CA VAL A 191 -14.23 -2.93 12.41
C VAL A 191 -15.36 -3.92 12.13
N GLU A 192 -16.55 -3.67 12.66
CA GLU A 192 -17.75 -4.50 12.40
C GLU A 192 -18.18 -4.46 10.94
N LEU A 193 -18.11 -3.28 10.29
CA LEU A 193 -18.33 -3.12 8.86
C LEU A 193 -17.28 -3.89 8.03
N ASN A 194 -16.01 -3.81 8.40
CA ASN A 194 -14.97 -4.61 7.73
C ASN A 194 -15.24 -6.11 7.86
N LEU A 195 -15.65 -6.56 9.05
CA LEU A 195 -16.01 -7.96 9.28
C LEU A 195 -17.21 -8.40 8.46
N SER A 196 -18.23 -7.56 8.30
CA SER A 196 -19.41 -7.91 7.48
C SER A 196 -19.02 -8.12 6.02
N VAL A 197 -18.26 -7.18 5.45
CA VAL A 197 -17.74 -7.27 4.07
C VAL A 197 -16.94 -8.55 3.87
N VAL A 198 -16.05 -8.88 4.80
CA VAL A 198 -15.18 -10.06 4.65
C VAL A 198 -15.92 -11.37 4.84
N LYS A 199 -16.88 -11.41 5.77
CA LYS A 199 -17.76 -12.57 5.92
C LYS A 199 -18.58 -12.81 4.66
N ASP A 200 -19.07 -11.76 4.02
CA ASP A 200 -19.83 -11.89 2.77
C ASP A 200 -18.94 -12.41 1.64
N ILE A 201 -17.70 -11.93 1.53
CA ILE A 201 -16.72 -12.46 0.58
C ILE A 201 -16.40 -13.94 0.88
N ILE A 202 -16.17 -14.31 2.13
CA ILE A 202 -15.85 -15.70 2.51
C ILE A 202 -16.99 -16.66 2.14
N LYS A 203 -18.26 -16.25 2.27
CA LYS A 203 -19.43 -17.06 1.87
C LYS A 203 -19.43 -17.41 0.38
N GLU A 204 -18.82 -16.58 -0.48
CA GLU A 204 -18.69 -16.86 -1.91
C GLU A 204 -17.69 -17.99 -2.19
N PHE A 205 -16.76 -18.27 -1.27
CA PHE A 205 -15.77 -19.34 -1.43
C PHE A 205 -16.32 -20.67 -0.92
N THR A 206 -16.55 -21.60 -1.85
CA THR A 206 -16.97 -22.99 -1.55
C THR A 206 -15.80 -23.96 -1.36
N LEU A 207 -14.56 -23.47 -1.36
CA LEU A 207 -13.35 -24.27 -1.36
C LEU A 207 -12.76 -24.41 0.05
N GLU A 208 -12.33 -25.61 0.39
CA GLU A 208 -11.62 -25.87 1.64
C GLU A 208 -10.33 -25.04 1.74
N PRO A 209 -10.07 -24.44 2.92
CA PRO A 209 -8.86 -23.66 3.16
C PRO A 209 -7.63 -24.57 3.16
N LEU A 210 -6.56 -24.07 2.55
CA LEU A 210 -5.27 -24.75 2.54
C LEU A 210 -4.48 -24.45 3.82
N THR A 211 -3.57 -25.35 4.17
CA THR A 211 -2.63 -25.12 5.27
C THR A 211 -1.61 -24.04 4.92
N TYR A 212 -0.98 -23.43 5.93
CA TYR A 212 0.03 -22.38 5.70
C TYR A 212 1.21 -22.86 4.83
N ASP A 213 1.64 -24.11 4.99
CA ASP A 213 2.75 -24.67 4.20
C ASP A 213 2.37 -24.85 2.72
N ASP A 214 1.12 -25.18 2.43
CA ASP A 214 0.60 -25.26 1.06
C ASP A 214 0.47 -23.88 0.43
N ILE A 215 -0.04 -22.90 1.19
CA ILE A 215 -0.18 -21.51 0.74
C ILE A 215 1.17 -20.89 0.36
N LYS A 216 2.22 -21.18 1.12
CA LYS A 216 3.59 -20.69 0.86
C LYS A 216 4.17 -21.18 -0.47
N ARG A 217 3.71 -22.32 -0.97
CA ARG A 217 4.15 -22.88 -2.27
C ARG A 217 3.47 -22.23 -3.46
N ILE A 218 2.33 -21.56 -3.24
CA ILE A 218 1.61 -20.82 -4.28
C ILE A 218 2.23 -19.44 -4.40
N GLN A 219 2.52 -18.97 -5.61
CA GLN A 219 3.07 -17.64 -5.84
C GLN A 219 1.99 -16.55 -5.62
N ASP A 220 2.34 -15.46 -4.93
CA ASP A 220 1.48 -14.28 -4.85
C ASP A 220 1.35 -13.58 -6.21
N PRO A 221 0.25 -12.85 -6.47
CA PRO A 221 0.17 -11.95 -7.60
C PRO A 221 1.33 -10.95 -7.60
N GLU A 222 1.88 -10.65 -8.78
CA GLU A 222 2.97 -9.69 -8.92
C GLU A 222 2.47 -8.28 -8.57
N PRO A 223 3.12 -7.57 -7.62
CA PRO A 223 2.68 -6.25 -7.21
C PRO A 223 3.05 -5.19 -8.26
N ILE A 224 2.12 -4.29 -8.53
CA ILE A 224 2.39 -3.01 -9.20
C ILE A 224 2.13 -1.90 -8.21
N ILE A 225 3.13 -1.06 -8.01
CA ILE A 225 3.01 0.16 -7.23
C ILE A 225 3.12 1.31 -8.22
N ILE A 226 2.02 2.03 -8.44
CA ILE A 226 1.99 3.16 -9.36
C ILE A 226 2.40 4.46 -8.67
N ILE A 227 2.19 4.52 -7.35
CA ILE A 227 2.57 5.68 -6.56
C ILE A 227 4.04 5.54 -6.17
N PRO A 228 4.94 6.32 -6.81
CA PRO A 228 6.36 6.17 -6.59
C PRO A 228 6.65 6.35 -5.11
N GLU A 229 7.65 5.61 -4.62
CA GLU A 229 8.25 5.98 -3.36
C GLU A 229 8.75 7.42 -3.50
N ASN A 230 8.43 8.28 -2.52
CA ASN A 230 8.94 9.63 -2.45
C ASN A 230 10.45 9.59 -2.16
N LEU A 231 11.21 9.18 -3.17
CA LEU A 231 12.64 9.33 -3.27
C LEU A 231 12.85 10.82 -3.55
N ALA A 232 12.83 11.65 -2.51
CA ALA A 232 13.48 12.93 -2.67
C ALA A 232 14.92 12.63 -3.16
N PRO A 233 15.42 13.29 -4.20
CA PRO A 233 16.81 13.16 -4.64
C PRO A 233 17.82 13.53 -3.53
N PHE A 234 17.33 14.04 -2.39
CA PHE A 234 18.06 14.31 -1.16
C PHE A 234 17.62 13.36 -0.05
N VAL A 235 17.81 12.03 -0.19
CA VAL A 235 17.70 11.12 0.96
C VAL A 235 18.73 11.59 1.99
N PRO A 236 18.34 12.25 3.10
CA PRO A 236 19.28 12.50 4.16
C PRO A 236 19.50 11.13 4.82
N LYS A 237 20.73 10.86 5.27
CA LYS A 237 21.09 9.61 5.95
C LYS A 237 20.21 9.30 7.19
N SER A 238 19.29 10.19 7.58
CA SER A 238 18.33 10.02 8.67
C SER A 238 17.23 8.98 8.40
N THR A 239 16.84 8.69 7.15
CA THR A 239 15.88 7.59 6.88
C THR A 239 16.45 6.20 7.15
N ILE A 240 17.77 6.08 7.34
CA ILE A 240 18.42 4.85 7.82
C ILE A 240 17.87 4.44 9.20
N TYR A 241 17.38 5.39 10.01
CA TYR A 241 16.84 5.10 11.34
C TYR A 241 15.43 4.46 11.32
N LEU A 242 14.60 4.76 10.30
CA LEU A 242 13.24 4.20 10.18
C LEU A 242 13.22 2.80 9.57
N THR A 243 14.28 2.45 8.84
CA THR A 243 14.48 1.08 8.36
C THR A 243 15.57 0.41 9.17
N LYS A 244 15.22 -0.25 10.28
CA LYS A 244 16.08 -1.29 10.87
C LYS A 244 16.10 -2.53 9.95
N PHE A 245 16.57 -2.38 8.72
CA PHE A 245 16.96 -3.56 7.95
C PHE A 245 18.13 -4.21 8.68
N VAL A 246 17.98 -5.49 9.04
CA VAL A 246 19.13 -6.30 9.41
C VAL A 246 20.06 -6.30 8.18
N PRO A 247 21.29 -5.78 8.26
CA PRO A 247 22.17 -5.59 7.10
C PRO A 247 22.50 -6.86 6.31
N LYS A 248 22.09 -8.04 6.81
CA LYS A 248 22.29 -9.34 6.17
C LYS A 248 21.46 -9.53 4.89
N ASP A 249 20.34 -8.83 4.72
CA ASP A 249 19.43 -9.07 3.58
C ASP A 249 19.66 -8.15 2.37
N LEU A 250 20.43 -7.07 2.53
CA LEU A 250 20.82 -6.20 1.43
C LEU A 250 22.14 -6.68 0.84
N ASN A 251 22.08 -7.52 -0.19
CA ASN A 251 23.24 -7.89 -0.99
C ASN A 251 23.70 -6.68 -1.81
N ILE A 252 24.48 -5.78 -1.17
CA ILE A 252 24.98 -4.51 -1.71
C ILE A 252 25.72 -4.72 -3.05
N LYS A 253 26.35 -5.88 -3.27
CA LYS A 253 26.96 -6.23 -4.56
C LYS A 253 25.94 -6.28 -5.68
N ARG A 254 24.74 -6.82 -5.43
CA ARG A 254 23.66 -6.95 -6.42
C ARG A 254 23.03 -5.59 -6.74
N PHE A 255 22.88 -4.73 -5.74
CA PHE A 255 22.39 -3.36 -5.94
C PHE A 255 23.39 -2.50 -6.74
N LYS A 256 24.68 -2.60 -6.42
CA LYS A 256 25.76 -1.93 -7.18
C LYS A 256 25.85 -2.45 -8.62
N SER A 257 25.68 -3.76 -8.85
CA SER A 257 25.69 -4.30 -10.21
C SER A 257 24.47 -3.88 -11.02
N PHE A 258 23.31 -3.72 -10.39
CA PHE A 258 22.10 -3.21 -11.03
C PHE A 258 22.23 -1.74 -11.44
N GLN A 259 22.76 -0.87 -10.56
CA GLN A 259 23.07 0.53 -10.92
C GLN A 259 24.08 0.61 -12.06
N LYS A 260 25.13 -0.22 -12.03
CA LYS A 260 26.16 -0.25 -13.08
C LYS A 260 25.57 -0.67 -14.42
N LYS A 261 24.73 -1.71 -14.45
CA LYS A 261 24.00 -2.15 -15.65
C LYS A 261 23.05 -1.09 -16.19
N LYS A 262 22.36 -0.34 -15.35
CA LYS A 262 21.44 0.73 -15.77
C LYS A 262 22.18 1.95 -16.36
N ILE A 263 23.40 2.21 -15.90
CA ILE A 263 24.28 3.25 -16.47
C ILE A 263 24.90 2.79 -17.79
N GLU A 264 25.27 1.52 -17.89
CA GLU A 264 25.82 0.90 -19.11
C GLU A 264 24.73 0.70 -20.20
N GLN A 265 23.47 0.49 -19.82
CA GLN A 265 22.31 0.43 -20.71
C GLN A 265 21.65 1.79 -20.92
N LYS A 266 22.43 2.86 -21.13
CA LYS A 266 21.90 4.03 -21.86
C LYS A 266 21.55 3.56 -23.27
N ILE A 267 20.31 3.13 -23.45
CA ILE A 267 19.68 2.82 -24.73
C ILE A 267 19.97 4.01 -25.66
N PRO A 268 20.59 3.79 -26.83
CA PRO A 268 20.72 4.86 -27.81
C PRO A 268 19.29 5.23 -28.22
N TYR A 269 18.90 6.48 -27.98
CA TYR A 269 17.66 7.03 -28.50
C TYR A 269 17.62 6.80 -30.02
N SER A 270 16.69 5.97 -30.45
CA SER A 270 16.30 5.82 -31.85
C SER A 270 15.77 7.18 -32.33
N LYS A 271 16.59 7.92 -33.09
CA LYS A 271 16.19 9.15 -33.80
C LYS A 271 15.18 8.89 -34.95
N ARG A 272 14.51 7.73 -35.00
CA ARG A 272 13.68 7.31 -36.14
C ARG A 272 12.17 7.46 -35.99
N GLU A 273 11.64 7.85 -34.83
CA GLU A 273 10.18 8.08 -34.65
C GLU A 273 9.78 9.57 -34.74
N ARG A 274 10.54 10.38 -35.49
CA ARG A 274 10.21 11.80 -35.71
C ARG A 274 10.09 12.23 -37.16
N LEU A 275 9.82 11.29 -38.07
CA LEU A 275 9.45 11.60 -39.45
C LEU A 275 8.33 10.65 -39.89
N MET A 276 7.10 11.03 -39.54
CA MET A 276 5.92 10.77 -40.37
C MET A 276 5.60 12.10 -41.04
N ASP A 277 6.24 12.32 -42.19
CA ASP A 277 5.64 12.74 -43.46
C ASP A 277 6.13 11.74 -44.51
#